data_AF-A0A834IVJ4-F1
#
_entry.id   AF-A0A834IVJ4-F1
#
_cell.length_a   1.000
_cell.length_b   1.000
_cell.length_c   1.000
_cell.angle_alpha   90.00
_cell.angle_beta   90.00
_cell.angle_gamma   90.00
#
_symmetry.space_group_name_H-M   'P 1'
#
loop_
_entity.id
_entity.type
_entity.pdbx_description
1 polymer ?
#
loop_
_entity_poly.entity_id
_entity_poly.type
_entity_poly.pdbx_seq_one_letter_code
_entity_poly.pdbx_strand_id
1 'polypeptide(L)'
;MSSSFFSINSRTSTLWKLNSDRTKIVEGHSTNDDASGIRPIPQYVVHQDPLFNIITSTEHYGSTWVKQNADNFCSDCPSGLSFASNNKDNTTSVNKTSKPEQSQYNDNLSCGKPANFTFYDNLVGVMNRNTHPSLVEPEAMIEFIRKYKFKPGKPFDLDILANKLIQIKREKPKSVSTYHQLGNFWRVKGDPKQAIECFRKALAVSPHNAEILLNLAKVLFHLQYLDDAIYLTRRSLEVAPPEKGAWQQYFTLGEIFKAYGHYYEAQIHFRHTLDLNPGFEPAIRMLKEMEEIPSSPMHFYTMVIIICLVLAVLLAILTSFETDNQNEINRSQKSFSKNSGIRSIRNLTWTNRRPKRITT
;
A
#
# COMPACT_ATOMS: atom_id res chain seq x y z
N MET A 1 -43.65 -26.05 -10.41
CA MET A 1 -42.37 -26.31 -11.11
C MET A 1 -41.25 -25.98 -10.14
N SER A 2 -40.38 -26.95 -9.89
CA SER A 2 -39.36 -26.96 -8.83
C SER A 2 -38.36 -25.80 -8.94
N SER A 3 -38.38 -24.91 -7.95
CA SER A 3 -37.35 -23.90 -7.71
C SER A 3 -36.13 -24.57 -7.07
N SER A 4 -35.05 -24.73 -7.83
CA SER A 4 -33.79 -25.30 -7.38
C SER A 4 -33.08 -24.34 -6.45
N PHE A 5 -32.96 -24.70 -5.17
CA PHE A 5 -32.13 -24.01 -4.19
C PHE A 5 -30.67 -24.44 -4.36
N PHE A 6 -29.76 -23.48 -4.58
CA PHE A 6 -28.33 -23.75 -4.52
C PHE A 6 -27.87 -23.56 -3.06
N SER A 7 -27.66 -24.66 -2.33
CA SER A 7 -27.04 -24.60 -1.00
C SER A 7 -25.52 -24.69 -1.14
N ILE A 8 -24.80 -23.60 -0.86
CA ILE A 8 -23.35 -23.60 -0.71
C ILE A 8 -23.03 -23.53 0.78
N ASN A 9 -22.06 -24.30 1.26
CA ASN A 9 -21.82 -24.55 2.67
C ASN A 9 -20.90 -23.48 3.31
N SER A 10 -21.20 -22.19 3.11
CA SER A 10 -20.54 -21.08 3.80
C SER A 10 -21.53 -20.39 4.74
N ARG A 11 -21.07 -19.98 5.94
CA ARG A 11 -21.91 -19.30 6.96
C ARG A 11 -22.52 -17.96 6.49
N THR A 12 -22.29 -17.54 5.25
CA THR A 12 -22.79 -16.32 4.60
C THR A 12 -23.71 -16.60 3.40
N SER A 13 -24.01 -17.87 3.06
CA SER A 13 -24.65 -18.24 1.80
C SER A 13 -26.18 -18.33 1.81
N THR A 14 -26.85 -18.04 2.92
CA THR A 14 -28.26 -18.41 3.03
C THR A 14 -29.18 -17.32 2.50
N LEU A 15 -29.88 -17.66 1.41
CA LEU A 15 -31.08 -17.07 0.83
C LEU A 15 -30.91 -16.23 -0.45
N TRP A 16 -30.81 -16.94 -1.57
CA TRP A 16 -30.96 -16.37 -2.91
C TRP A 16 -31.98 -17.20 -3.70
N LYS A 17 -32.88 -16.53 -4.42
CA LYS A 17 -33.81 -17.17 -5.37
C LYS A 17 -33.76 -16.46 -6.71
N LEU A 18 -33.94 -17.21 -7.78
CA LEU A 18 -34.22 -16.60 -9.08
C LEU A 18 -35.65 -16.04 -9.06
N ASN A 19 -35.86 -14.86 -9.65
CA ASN A 19 -37.21 -14.36 -9.91
C ASN A 19 -38.00 -15.39 -10.73
N SER A 20 -39.33 -15.34 -10.67
CA SER A 20 -40.26 -16.21 -11.40
C SER A 20 -39.90 -16.37 -12.89
N ASP A 21 -39.44 -15.30 -13.52
CA ASP A 21 -39.03 -15.27 -14.94
C ASP A 21 -37.60 -15.79 -15.19
N ARG A 22 -36.86 -16.20 -14.15
CA ARG A 22 -35.47 -16.66 -14.19
C ARG A 22 -34.45 -15.67 -14.77
N THR A 23 -34.81 -14.40 -14.88
CA THR A 23 -34.00 -13.33 -15.48
C THR A 23 -33.11 -12.58 -14.49
N LYS A 24 -33.39 -12.71 -13.18
CA LYS A 24 -32.73 -11.94 -12.12
C LYS A 24 -32.59 -12.77 -10.84
N ILE A 25 -31.44 -12.65 -10.17
CA ILE A 25 -31.21 -13.21 -8.83
C ILE A 25 -31.73 -12.20 -7.80
N VAL A 26 -32.57 -12.66 -6.87
CA VAL A 26 -33.21 -11.87 -5.83
C VAL A 26 -32.93 -12.50 -4.48
N GLU A 27 -32.92 -11.69 -3.42
CA GLU A 27 -32.82 -12.20 -2.05
C GLU A 27 -34.01 -13.14 -1.75
N GLY A 28 -33.70 -14.30 -1.18
CA GLY A 28 -34.72 -15.19 -0.65
C GLY A 28 -35.20 -14.68 0.70
N HIS A 29 -36.49 -14.75 0.98
CA HIS A 29 -36.98 -14.65 2.35
C HIS A 29 -37.44 -16.03 2.79
N SER A 30 -36.93 -16.48 3.94
CA SER A 30 -37.39 -17.69 4.61
C SER A 30 -38.75 -17.35 5.18
N THR A 31 -39.82 -17.84 4.57
CA THR A 31 -41.13 -17.86 5.22
C THR A 31 -41.07 -18.89 6.34
N ASN A 32 -40.56 -18.48 7.49
CA ASN A 32 -40.77 -19.07 8.80
C ASN A 32 -40.62 -17.91 9.79
N ASP A 33 -41.73 -17.20 10.00
CA ASP A 33 -41.97 -16.57 11.29
C ASP A 33 -41.93 -17.71 12.32
N ASP A 34 -40.79 -17.85 13.01
CA ASP A 34 -40.72 -18.15 14.43
C ASP A 34 -39.27 -18.39 14.89
N ALA A 35 -38.87 -17.60 15.88
CA ALA A 35 -37.84 -17.92 16.87
C ALA A 35 -36.41 -18.30 16.38
N SER A 36 -35.65 -17.34 15.84
CA SER A 36 -34.25 -17.15 16.25
C SER A 36 -33.71 -15.82 15.72
N GLY A 37 -33.23 -14.97 16.64
CA GLY A 37 -32.83 -13.59 16.37
C GLY A 37 -31.59 -13.44 15.49
N ILE A 38 -31.74 -13.63 14.18
CA ILE A 38 -30.78 -13.16 13.19
C ILE A 38 -31.13 -11.69 12.91
N ARG A 39 -30.30 -10.78 13.41
CA ARG A 39 -30.42 -9.34 13.12
C ARG A 39 -30.28 -9.13 11.61
N PRO A 40 -31.08 -8.24 11.00
CA PRO A 40 -30.90 -7.90 9.60
C PRO A 40 -29.46 -7.40 9.38
N ILE A 41 -28.79 -7.96 8.37
CA ILE A 41 -27.45 -7.56 7.98
C ILE A 41 -27.53 -6.08 7.54
N PRO A 42 -26.70 -5.17 8.08
CA PRO A 42 -26.75 -3.77 7.67
C PRO A 42 -26.45 -3.65 6.17
N GLN A 43 -27.31 -2.94 5.43
CA GLN A 43 -27.18 -2.67 3.98
C GLN A 43 -25.80 -2.14 3.56
N TYR A 44 -25.04 -1.56 4.49
CA TYR A 44 -23.70 -1.05 4.22
C TYR A 44 -22.63 -2.12 3.96
N VAL A 45 -22.80 -3.34 4.49
CA VAL A 45 -21.83 -4.45 4.28
C VAL A 45 -21.97 -5.05 2.88
N VAL A 46 -23.14 -4.90 2.27
CA VAL A 46 -23.51 -5.48 0.98
C VAL A 46 -22.85 -4.76 -0.20
N HIS A 47 -22.47 -3.49 -0.03
CA HIS A 47 -21.89 -2.66 -1.10
C HIS A 47 -20.36 -2.72 -1.23
N GLN A 48 -19.65 -3.45 -0.35
CA GLN A 48 -18.19 -3.54 -0.38
C GLN A 48 -17.64 -4.79 -1.08
N ASP A 49 -18.49 -5.76 -1.43
CA ASP A 49 -18.06 -6.94 -2.19
C ASP A 49 -18.27 -6.69 -3.70
N PRO A 50 -17.19 -6.54 -4.48
CA PRO A 50 -17.29 -6.29 -5.91
C PRO A 50 -17.91 -7.46 -6.66
N LEU A 51 -17.72 -8.70 -6.20
CA LEU A 51 -18.34 -9.89 -6.78
C LEU A 51 -19.85 -9.87 -6.52
N PHE A 52 -20.26 -9.47 -5.32
CA PHE A 52 -21.66 -9.34 -4.92
C PHE A 52 -22.41 -8.30 -5.76
N ASN A 53 -21.80 -7.12 -5.95
CA ASN A 53 -22.38 -6.06 -6.77
C ASN A 53 -22.55 -6.51 -8.22
N ILE A 54 -21.57 -7.22 -8.80
CA ILE A 54 -21.66 -7.75 -10.17
C ILE A 54 -22.83 -8.73 -10.30
N ILE A 55 -23.01 -9.65 -9.35
CA ILE A 55 -24.07 -10.68 -9.42
C ILE A 55 -25.47 -10.07 -9.27
N THR A 56 -25.63 -9.09 -8.39
CA THR A 56 -26.94 -8.46 -8.13
C THR A 56 -27.34 -7.41 -9.15
N SER A 57 -26.36 -6.75 -9.80
CA SER A 57 -26.61 -5.74 -10.82
C SER A 57 -26.70 -6.28 -12.25
N THR A 58 -26.52 -7.59 -12.47
CA THR A 58 -26.60 -8.19 -13.81
C THR A 58 -27.97 -8.82 -14.09
N GLU A 59 -28.54 -8.49 -15.24
CA GLU A 59 -29.81 -9.03 -15.75
C GLU A 59 -29.56 -9.82 -17.03
N HIS A 60 -30.28 -10.93 -17.22
CA HIS A 60 -30.14 -11.78 -18.39
C HIS A 60 -31.05 -11.35 -19.53
N TYR A 61 -30.47 -10.99 -20.68
CA TYR A 61 -31.18 -10.62 -21.90
C TYR A 61 -30.76 -11.56 -23.05
N GLY A 62 -31.69 -12.35 -23.58
CA GLY A 62 -31.40 -13.26 -24.70
C GLY A 62 -30.43 -14.38 -24.32
N SER A 63 -29.18 -14.31 -24.79
CA SER A 63 -28.10 -15.26 -24.46
C SER A 63 -26.93 -14.61 -23.69
N THR A 64 -27.10 -13.38 -23.18
CA THR A 64 -26.03 -12.61 -22.54
C THR A 64 -26.51 -11.96 -21.23
N TRP A 65 -25.58 -11.82 -20.28
CA TRP A 65 -25.81 -11.10 -19.02
C TRP A 65 -25.31 -9.66 -19.15
N VAL A 66 -26.13 -8.68 -18.78
CA VAL A 66 -25.85 -7.24 -18.91
C VAL A 66 -26.04 -6.55 -17.58
N LYS A 67 -25.08 -5.70 -17.17
CA LYS A 67 -25.15 -4.92 -15.93
C LYS A 67 -26.10 -3.73 -16.08
N GLN A 68 -27.00 -3.53 -15.13
CA GLN A 68 -27.91 -2.38 -15.07
C GLN A 68 -27.10 -1.11 -14.73
N ASN A 69 -27.25 -0.06 -15.55
CA ASN A 69 -26.49 1.20 -15.45
C ASN A 69 -26.92 2.12 -14.27
N ALA A 70 -27.69 1.59 -13.31
CA ALA A 70 -28.10 2.35 -12.14
C ALA A 70 -27.10 2.09 -11.01
N ASP A 71 -26.06 2.93 -10.97
CA ASP A 71 -25.62 3.61 -9.76
C ASP A 71 -24.37 4.44 -10.09
N ASN A 72 -24.61 5.71 -10.43
CA ASN A 72 -23.57 6.74 -10.41
C ASN A 72 -23.13 6.96 -8.96
N PHE A 73 -22.24 6.13 -8.44
CA PHE A 73 -21.50 6.46 -7.22
C PHE A 73 -20.45 7.53 -7.55
N CYS A 74 -20.92 8.76 -7.70
CA CYS A 74 -20.10 9.95 -7.54
C CYS A 74 -20.71 10.73 -6.38
N SER A 75 -20.19 10.50 -5.16
CA SER A 75 -20.69 11.14 -3.94
C SER A 75 -20.34 12.64 -3.85
N ASP A 76 -19.46 13.15 -4.72
CA ASP A 76 -19.08 14.57 -4.81
C ASP A 76 -18.96 15.07 -6.26
N CYS A 77 -19.94 14.73 -7.10
CA CYS A 77 -20.10 15.44 -8.37
C CYS A 77 -21.02 16.65 -8.13
N PRO A 78 -20.60 17.89 -8.45
CA PRO A 78 -21.51 19.03 -8.38
C PRO A 78 -22.70 18.76 -9.30
N SER A 79 -23.88 18.71 -8.68
CA SER A 79 -25.16 18.43 -9.31
C SER A 79 -25.44 19.42 -10.44
N GLY A 80 -25.30 18.96 -11.68
CA GLY A 80 -25.65 19.77 -12.85
C GLY A 80 -25.04 19.27 -14.16
N LEU A 81 -25.43 18.07 -14.60
CA LEU A 81 -25.35 17.67 -16.01
C LEU A 81 -26.50 16.70 -16.32
N SER A 82 -27.72 17.22 -16.18
CA SER A 82 -28.85 16.70 -16.93
C SER A 82 -28.59 16.95 -18.41
N PHE A 83 -28.57 15.88 -19.20
CA PHE A 83 -28.72 15.94 -20.65
C PHE A 83 -29.97 16.76 -20.98
N ALA A 84 -29.81 17.91 -21.62
CA ALA A 84 -30.92 18.68 -22.16
C ALA A 84 -30.59 19.16 -23.58
N SER A 85 -31.50 18.80 -24.47
CA SER A 85 -31.61 19.13 -25.89
C SER A 85 -31.44 20.62 -26.23
N ASN A 86 -30.97 20.84 -27.47
CA ASN A 86 -31.27 21.95 -28.37
C ASN A 86 -32.04 23.16 -27.79
N ASN A 87 -31.40 24.32 -27.76
CA ASN A 87 -31.92 25.52 -28.43
C ASN A 87 -30.85 26.59 -28.61
N LYS A 88 -30.89 27.25 -29.78
CA LYS A 88 -30.22 28.51 -30.07
C LYS A 88 -30.85 29.61 -29.20
N ASP A 89 -30.03 30.52 -28.67
CA ASP A 89 -30.21 31.96 -28.84
C ASP A 89 -29.02 32.77 -28.29
N ASN A 90 -28.85 33.95 -28.89
CA ASN A 90 -27.72 34.87 -28.81
C ASN A 90 -27.69 35.72 -27.53
N THR A 91 -26.50 36.31 -27.29
CA THR A 91 -26.19 37.54 -26.49
C THR A 91 -26.39 37.42 -24.96
N THR A 92 -25.49 37.83 -24.06
CA THR A 92 -24.54 38.97 -24.06
C THR A 92 -23.50 38.79 -22.95
N SER A 93 -22.30 39.32 -23.21
CA SER A 93 -21.17 39.67 -22.33
C SER A 93 -21.36 39.68 -20.80
N VAL A 94 -20.47 38.98 -20.07
CA VAL A 94 -19.85 39.48 -18.83
C VAL A 94 -18.39 39.01 -18.72
N ASN A 95 -17.50 40.00 -18.78
CA ASN A 95 -16.17 40.17 -18.20
C ASN A 95 -15.15 39.02 -18.12
N LYS A 96 -14.07 39.22 -18.90
CA LYS A 96 -12.72 38.72 -18.65
C LYS A 96 -12.25 39.09 -17.23
N THR A 97 -11.93 38.08 -16.45
CA THR A 97 -10.89 38.14 -15.42
C THR A 97 -10.03 36.88 -15.56
N SER A 98 -8.77 37.10 -15.93
CA SER A 98 -7.60 36.22 -15.80
C SER A 98 -7.84 34.69 -15.92
N LYS A 99 -7.72 34.14 -17.14
CA LYS A 99 -7.42 32.72 -17.33
C LYS A 99 -5.97 32.45 -16.90
N PRO A 100 -5.66 31.42 -16.10
CA PRO A 100 -4.29 30.97 -15.94
C PRO A 100 -3.84 30.28 -17.24
N GLU A 101 -2.61 30.52 -17.67
CA GLU A 101 -1.97 29.94 -18.88
C GLU A 101 -1.93 28.39 -18.90
N GLN A 102 -2.34 27.74 -17.81
CA GLN A 102 -2.42 26.28 -17.66
C GLN A 102 -3.37 25.58 -18.64
N SER A 103 -4.40 26.25 -19.17
CA SER A 103 -5.39 25.58 -20.03
C SER A 103 -4.88 25.24 -21.44
N GLN A 104 -3.88 25.95 -21.95
CA GLN A 104 -3.45 25.79 -23.36
C GLN A 104 -2.53 24.57 -23.57
N TYR A 105 -1.74 24.19 -22.56
CA TYR A 105 -0.89 23.01 -22.59
C TYR A 105 -1.65 21.71 -22.38
N ASN A 106 -2.68 21.71 -21.52
CA ASN A 106 -3.38 20.49 -21.14
C ASN A 106 -4.11 19.81 -22.32
N ASP A 107 -4.74 20.58 -23.20
CA ASP A 107 -5.46 20.03 -24.35
C ASP A 107 -4.52 19.50 -25.45
N ASN A 108 -3.39 20.20 -25.68
CA ASN A 108 -2.44 19.80 -26.72
C ASN A 108 -1.53 18.65 -26.30
N LEU A 109 -1.19 18.52 -25.02
CA LEU A 109 -0.34 17.43 -24.49
C LEU A 109 -1.13 16.26 -23.87
N SER A 110 -2.47 16.32 -23.84
CA SER A 110 -3.26 15.17 -23.45
C SER A 110 -3.01 13.98 -24.36
N CYS A 111 -3.02 12.76 -23.83
CA CYS A 111 -2.92 11.57 -24.64
C CYS A 111 -4.18 11.30 -25.49
N GLY A 112 -5.24 12.09 -25.35
CA GLY A 112 -6.51 12.02 -26.11
C GLY A 112 -7.61 11.24 -25.37
N LYS A 113 -8.65 10.78 -26.07
CA LYS A 113 -9.76 9.97 -25.50
C LYS A 113 -9.28 8.71 -24.75
N PRO A 114 -9.73 8.42 -23.52
CA PRO A 114 -9.21 7.33 -22.69
C PRO A 114 -9.26 5.97 -23.40
N ALA A 115 -8.35 5.06 -23.04
CA ALA A 115 -8.38 3.69 -23.55
C ALA A 115 -9.61 2.95 -23.00
N ASN A 116 -10.30 2.16 -23.86
CA ASN A 116 -11.52 1.45 -23.48
C ASN A 116 -11.26 0.34 -22.45
N PHE A 117 -10.19 -0.44 -22.62
CA PHE A 117 -9.81 -1.52 -21.71
C PHE A 117 -8.31 -1.76 -21.77
N THR A 118 -7.69 -1.93 -20.59
CA THR A 118 -6.32 -2.44 -20.45
C THR A 118 -6.28 -3.56 -19.42
N PHE A 119 -5.32 -4.48 -19.56
CA PHE A 119 -5.13 -5.61 -18.65
C PHE A 119 -4.89 -5.20 -17.18
N TYR A 120 -4.51 -3.94 -16.95
CA TYR A 120 -4.12 -3.42 -15.64
C TYR A 120 -5.18 -2.47 -15.05
N ASP A 121 -6.36 -2.36 -15.67
CA ASP A 121 -7.45 -1.52 -15.17
C ASP A 121 -8.05 -2.01 -13.84
N ASN A 122 -7.81 -3.28 -13.51
CA ASN A 122 -8.26 -3.90 -12.26
C ASN A 122 -7.44 -3.47 -11.03
N LEU A 123 -6.28 -2.83 -11.24
CA LEU A 123 -5.45 -2.32 -10.15
C LEU A 123 -6.14 -1.14 -9.48
N VAL A 124 -6.14 -1.10 -8.15
CA VAL A 124 -6.89 -0.11 -7.37
C VAL A 124 -6.43 1.31 -7.70
N GLY A 125 -5.11 1.52 -7.80
CA GLY A 125 -4.53 2.80 -8.18
C GLY A 125 -4.85 3.21 -9.61
N VAL A 126 -5.03 2.27 -10.54
CA VAL A 126 -5.44 2.58 -11.93
C VAL A 126 -6.94 2.85 -12.02
N MET A 127 -7.74 2.12 -11.26
CA MET A 127 -9.19 2.33 -11.16
C MET A 127 -9.50 3.74 -10.63
N ASN A 128 -8.80 4.16 -9.58
CA ASN A 128 -8.98 5.45 -8.90
C ASN A 128 -8.19 6.62 -9.53
N ARG A 129 -7.74 6.50 -10.78
CA ARG A 129 -6.92 7.52 -11.47
C ARG A 129 -7.50 8.93 -11.51
N ASN A 130 -8.80 9.11 -11.35
CA ASN A 130 -9.46 10.42 -11.36
C ASN A 130 -9.42 11.14 -9.99
N THR A 131 -9.15 10.43 -8.90
CA THR A 131 -9.20 10.95 -7.52
C THR A 131 -7.83 11.25 -6.93
N HIS A 132 -6.76 10.95 -7.65
CA HIS A 132 -5.40 11.11 -7.14
C HIS A 132 -5.01 12.58 -6.97
N PRO A 133 -4.33 12.93 -5.86
CA PRO A 133 -3.78 14.26 -5.68
C PRO A 133 -2.64 14.53 -6.68
N SER A 134 -2.41 15.79 -7.01
CA SER A 134 -1.21 16.18 -7.76
C SER A 134 0.03 15.94 -6.89
N LEU A 135 0.95 15.11 -7.38
CA LEU A 135 2.17 14.74 -6.69
C LEU A 135 3.34 14.79 -7.67
N VAL A 136 4.27 15.72 -7.43
CA VAL A 136 5.46 15.89 -8.26
C VAL A 136 6.50 14.85 -7.89
N GLU A 137 7.02 14.14 -8.88
CA GLU A 137 8.09 13.16 -8.71
C GLU A 137 9.46 13.81 -9.02
N PRO A 138 10.26 14.22 -8.02
CA PRO A 138 11.55 14.86 -8.26
C PRO A 138 12.55 13.93 -8.97
N GLU A 139 12.46 12.62 -8.72
CA GLU A 139 13.33 11.62 -9.34
C GLU A 139 13.02 11.42 -10.82
N ALA A 140 11.73 11.50 -11.20
CA ALA A 140 11.33 11.46 -12.60
C ALA A 140 11.97 12.60 -13.40
N MET A 141 12.14 13.78 -12.78
CA MET A 141 12.81 14.93 -13.40
C MET A 141 14.28 14.61 -13.72
N ILE A 142 15.01 13.98 -12.79
CA ILE A 142 16.43 13.62 -12.97
C ILE A 142 16.59 12.58 -14.09
N GLU A 143 15.72 11.57 -14.13
CA GLU A 143 15.70 10.56 -15.19
C GLU A 143 15.42 11.21 -16.56
N PHE A 144 14.49 12.16 -16.61
CA PHE A 144 14.16 12.90 -17.83
C PHE A 144 15.30 13.80 -18.30
N ILE A 145 15.93 14.56 -17.40
CA ILE A 145 17.08 15.42 -17.71
C ILE A 145 18.22 14.59 -18.34
N ARG A 146 18.52 13.43 -17.75
CA ARG A 146 19.55 12.50 -18.25
C ARG A 146 19.21 11.99 -19.66
N LYS A 147 17.96 11.56 -19.88
CA LYS A 147 17.51 11.00 -21.16
C LYS A 147 17.52 12.03 -22.29
N TYR A 148 17.18 13.29 -21.99
CA TYR A 148 17.17 14.39 -22.96
C TYR A 148 18.50 15.16 -23.06
N LYS A 149 19.55 14.71 -22.35
CA LYS A 149 20.90 15.30 -22.35
C LYS A 149 20.89 16.80 -22.11
N PHE A 150 20.05 17.27 -21.19
CA PHE A 150 20.08 18.67 -20.80
C PHE A 150 21.47 18.97 -20.20
N LYS A 151 22.11 20.04 -20.69
CA LYS A 151 23.44 20.41 -20.21
C LYS A 151 23.35 20.83 -18.74
N PRO A 152 24.23 20.34 -17.86
CA PRO A 152 24.29 20.83 -16.49
C PRO A 152 24.54 22.34 -16.51
N GLY A 153 23.69 23.10 -15.79
CA GLY A 153 23.79 24.56 -15.69
C GLY A 153 22.83 25.39 -16.57
N LYS A 154 22.03 24.77 -17.46
CA LYS A 154 20.87 25.46 -18.05
C LYS A 154 19.62 25.20 -17.21
N PRO A 155 18.75 26.21 -16.98
CA PRO A 155 17.49 25.99 -16.29
C PRO A 155 16.69 24.94 -17.06
N PHE A 156 16.21 23.92 -16.33
CA PHE A 156 15.29 22.94 -16.90
C PHE A 156 13.97 23.65 -17.16
N ASP A 157 13.67 23.88 -18.43
CA ASP A 157 12.45 24.55 -18.86
C ASP A 157 11.43 23.51 -19.36
N LEU A 158 10.34 23.38 -18.62
CA LEU A 158 9.23 22.49 -18.93
C LEU A 158 8.54 22.89 -20.25
N ASP A 159 8.59 24.16 -20.64
CA ASP A 159 7.92 24.66 -21.84
C ASP A 159 8.63 24.22 -23.12
N ILE A 160 9.97 24.24 -23.12
CA ILE A 160 10.77 23.71 -24.24
C ILE A 160 10.47 22.22 -24.45
N LEU A 161 10.36 21.48 -23.35
CA LEU A 161 10.03 20.06 -23.39
C LEU A 161 8.61 19.84 -23.91
N ALA A 162 7.64 20.61 -23.42
CA ALA A 162 6.25 20.53 -23.85
C ALA A 162 6.13 20.78 -25.37
N ASN A 163 6.82 21.80 -25.89
CA ASN A 163 6.83 22.12 -27.33
C ASN A 163 7.41 20.98 -28.17
N LYS A 164 8.50 20.34 -27.72
CA LYS A 164 9.09 19.18 -28.39
C LYS A 164 8.11 17.99 -28.41
N LEU A 165 7.41 17.74 -27.32
CA LEU A 165 6.43 16.65 -27.24
C LEU A 165 5.20 16.91 -28.13
N ILE A 166 4.77 18.16 -28.28
CA ILE A 166 3.73 18.54 -29.24
C ILE A 166 4.18 18.20 -30.67
N GLN A 167 5.43 18.48 -31.05
CA GLN A 167 5.97 18.11 -32.37
C GLN A 167 5.97 16.59 -32.56
N ILE A 168 6.50 15.83 -31.59
CA ILE A 168 6.54 14.35 -31.64
C ILE A 168 5.12 13.76 -31.75
N LYS A 169 4.16 14.36 -31.04
CA LYS A 169 2.74 13.95 -31.11
C LYS A 169 2.13 14.23 -32.49
N ARG A 170 2.50 15.34 -33.16
CA ARG A 170 2.03 15.63 -34.53
C ARG A 170 2.62 14.67 -35.56
N GLU A 171 3.88 14.32 -35.43
CA GLU A 171 4.55 13.36 -36.32
C GLU A 171 4.01 11.93 -36.13
N LYS A 172 3.83 11.50 -34.87
CA LYS A 172 3.43 10.13 -34.52
C LYS A 172 2.36 10.12 -33.42
N PRO A 173 1.09 10.43 -33.74
CA PRO A 173 0.02 10.64 -32.75
C PRO A 173 -0.45 9.38 -32.01
N LYS A 174 -0.14 8.18 -32.52
CA LYS A 174 -0.57 6.88 -31.96
C LYS A 174 0.59 5.91 -31.74
N SER A 175 1.77 6.43 -31.40
CA SER A 175 2.94 5.61 -31.11
C SER A 175 3.06 5.32 -29.61
N VAL A 176 3.42 4.07 -29.28
CA VAL A 176 3.77 3.62 -27.91
C VAL A 176 4.82 4.55 -27.30
N SER A 177 5.85 4.91 -28.07
CA SER A 177 6.92 5.82 -27.61
C SER A 177 6.39 7.22 -27.32
N THR A 178 5.41 7.72 -28.08
CA THR A 178 4.83 9.06 -27.86
C THR A 178 4.03 9.07 -26.56
N TYR A 179 3.18 8.07 -26.35
CA TYR A 179 2.41 7.95 -25.10
C TYR A 179 3.30 7.75 -23.88
N HIS A 180 4.38 6.98 -24.02
CA HIS A 180 5.36 6.79 -22.96
C HIS A 180 6.07 8.10 -22.59
N GLN A 181 6.49 8.90 -23.58
CA GLN A 181 7.12 10.20 -23.33
C GLN A 181 6.15 11.22 -22.71
N LEU A 182 4.90 11.27 -23.21
CA LEU A 182 3.86 12.11 -22.61
C LEU A 182 3.56 11.71 -21.17
N GLY A 183 3.43 10.41 -20.88
CA GLY A 183 3.20 9.93 -19.52
C GLY A 183 4.32 10.35 -18.57
N ASN A 184 5.57 10.24 -18.98
CA ASN A 184 6.69 10.71 -18.17
C ASN A 184 6.73 12.24 -18.01
N PHE A 185 6.34 13.01 -19.03
CA PHE A 185 6.19 14.46 -18.88
C PHE A 185 5.17 14.81 -17.79
N TRP A 186 4.04 14.11 -17.77
CA TRP A 186 3.01 14.30 -16.76
C TRP A 186 3.45 13.88 -15.35
N ARG A 187 4.35 12.89 -15.23
CA ARG A 187 5.01 12.54 -13.95
C ARG A 187 5.88 13.69 -13.43
N VAL A 188 6.69 14.30 -14.30
CA VAL A 188 7.52 15.46 -13.93
C VAL A 188 6.66 16.67 -13.56
N LYS A 189 5.53 16.88 -14.27
CA LYS A 189 4.57 17.94 -13.96
C LYS A 189 3.75 17.66 -12.69
N GLY A 190 3.70 16.40 -12.24
CA GLY A 190 2.96 15.97 -11.06
C GLY A 190 1.46 15.79 -11.28
N ASP A 191 1.02 15.49 -12.51
CA ASP A 191 -0.36 15.13 -12.82
C ASP A 191 -0.46 13.60 -13.03
N PRO A 192 -0.73 12.82 -11.96
CA PRO A 192 -0.77 11.36 -12.05
C PRO A 192 -1.96 10.87 -12.91
N LYS A 193 -3.06 11.64 -12.97
CA LYS A 193 -4.22 11.28 -13.80
C LYS A 193 -3.82 11.21 -15.27
N GLN A 194 -3.18 12.26 -15.79
CA GLN A 194 -2.72 12.27 -17.18
C GLN A 194 -1.60 11.25 -17.40
N ALA A 195 -0.68 11.08 -16.44
CA ALA A 195 0.38 10.08 -16.54
C ALA A 195 -0.19 8.66 -16.70
N ILE A 196 -1.13 8.26 -15.84
CA ILE A 196 -1.77 6.94 -15.87
C ILE A 196 -2.53 6.76 -17.20
N GLU A 197 -3.31 7.74 -17.66
CA GLU A 197 -4.02 7.63 -18.94
C GLU A 197 -3.08 7.46 -20.14
N CYS A 198 -1.95 8.16 -20.14
CA CYS A 198 -0.93 8.01 -21.16
C CYS A 198 -0.29 6.62 -21.13
N PHE A 199 0.06 6.09 -19.95
CA PHE A 199 0.61 4.74 -19.84
C PHE A 199 -0.41 3.66 -20.17
N ARG A 200 -1.67 3.80 -19.75
CA ARG A 200 -2.78 2.90 -20.14
C ARG A 200 -2.88 2.79 -21.66
N LYS A 201 -2.79 3.90 -22.38
CA LYS A 201 -2.77 3.88 -23.86
C LYS A 201 -1.56 3.21 -24.46
N ALA A 202 -0.39 3.49 -23.90
CA ALA A 202 0.83 2.86 -24.35
C ALA A 202 0.76 1.32 -24.16
N LEU A 203 0.19 0.87 -23.03
CA LEU A 203 -0.05 -0.55 -22.72
C LEU A 203 -1.20 -1.17 -23.52
N ALA A 204 -2.21 -0.39 -23.93
CA ALA A 204 -3.25 -0.87 -24.85
C ALA A 204 -2.67 -1.26 -26.22
N VAL A 205 -1.62 -0.58 -26.66
CA VAL A 205 -0.91 -0.89 -27.92
C VAL A 205 0.21 -1.92 -27.69
N SER A 206 0.90 -1.87 -26.55
CA SER A 206 1.99 -2.80 -26.20
C SER A 206 1.87 -3.28 -24.74
N PRO A 207 1.08 -4.34 -24.48
CA PRO A 207 0.77 -4.79 -23.12
C PRO A 207 1.95 -5.31 -22.30
N HIS A 208 3.02 -5.73 -22.99
CA HIS A 208 4.20 -6.37 -22.41
C HIS A 208 5.45 -5.47 -22.48
N ASN A 209 5.26 -4.15 -22.54
CA ASN A 209 6.38 -3.23 -22.56
C ASN A 209 6.92 -2.99 -21.14
N ALA A 210 8.07 -3.60 -20.82
CA ALA A 210 8.71 -3.51 -19.50
C ALA A 210 8.92 -2.06 -19.01
N GLU A 211 9.39 -1.16 -19.88
CA GLU A 211 9.69 0.23 -19.50
C GLU A 211 8.40 0.98 -19.13
N ILE A 212 7.30 0.73 -19.84
CA ILE A 212 6.02 1.38 -19.52
C ILE A 212 5.42 0.81 -18.22
N LEU A 213 5.48 -0.51 -18.03
CA LEU A 213 5.03 -1.14 -16.79
C LEU A 213 5.78 -0.61 -15.57
N LEU A 214 7.10 -0.46 -15.68
CA LEU A 214 7.93 0.10 -14.61
C LEU A 214 7.56 1.55 -14.32
N ASN A 215 7.32 2.38 -15.34
CA ASN A 215 6.94 3.78 -15.13
C ASN A 215 5.53 3.92 -14.54
N LEU A 216 4.58 3.06 -14.91
CA LEU A 216 3.28 3.01 -14.24
C LEU A 216 3.42 2.56 -12.78
N ALA A 217 4.28 1.57 -12.51
CA ALA A 217 4.56 1.12 -11.15
C ALA A 217 5.14 2.24 -10.28
N LYS A 218 6.09 3.02 -10.79
CA LYS A 218 6.64 4.20 -10.10
C LYS A 218 5.54 5.22 -9.74
N VAL A 219 4.62 5.51 -10.65
CA VAL A 219 3.48 6.40 -10.35
C VAL A 219 2.63 5.85 -9.21
N LEU A 220 2.28 4.56 -9.26
CA LEU A 220 1.48 3.93 -8.22
C LEU A 220 2.23 3.86 -6.87
N PHE A 221 3.54 3.67 -6.90
CA PHE A 221 4.41 3.72 -5.73
C PHE A 221 4.36 5.10 -5.05
N HIS A 222 4.53 6.19 -5.81
CA HIS A 222 4.44 7.54 -5.24
C HIS A 222 3.05 7.85 -4.68
N LEU A 223 2.01 7.29 -5.29
CA LEU A 223 0.62 7.36 -4.79
C LEU A 223 0.33 6.41 -3.60
N GLN A 224 1.33 5.69 -3.09
CA GLN A 224 1.22 4.73 -1.98
C GLN A 224 0.37 3.48 -2.27
N TYR A 225 0.08 3.18 -3.53
CA TYR A 225 -0.51 1.88 -3.94
C TYR A 225 0.59 0.83 -4.06
N LEU A 226 1.17 0.44 -2.91
CA LEU A 226 2.36 -0.41 -2.86
C LEU A 226 2.14 -1.79 -3.49
N ASP A 227 1.00 -2.45 -3.23
CA ASP A 227 0.71 -3.77 -3.81
C ASP A 227 0.61 -3.73 -5.34
N ASP A 228 -0.10 -2.74 -5.89
CA ASP A 228 -0.20 -2.54 -7.34
C ASP A 228 1.17 -2.24 -7.96
N ALA A 229 1.99 -1.44 -7.27
CA ALA A 229 3.35 -1.12 -7.70
C ALA A 229 4.26 -2.36 -7.69
N ILE A 230 4.18 -3.23 -6.67
CA ILE A 230 4.91 -4.51 -6.63
C ILE A 230 4.48 -5.38 -7.81
N TYR A 231 3.17 -5.53 -8.03
CA TYR A 231 2.62 -6.34 -9.11
C TYR A 231 3.14 -5.88 -10.49
N LEU A 232 3.03 -4.59 -10.78
CA LEU A 232 3.50 -4.02 -12.05
C LEU A 232 5.01 -4.11 -12.21
N THR A 233 5.78 -3.91 -11.14
CA THR A 233 7.25 -3.99 -11.21
C THR A 233 7.73 -5.42 -11.45
N ARG A 234 7.10 -6.42 -10.80
CA ARG A 234 7.36 -7.84 -11.08
C ARG A 234 6.99 -8.19 -12.51
N ARG A 235 5.83 -7.72 -12.99
CA ARG A 235 5.42 -7.94 -14.38
C ARG A 235 6.39 -7.28 -15.38
N SER A 236 6.91 -6.09 -15.06
CA SER A 236 7.96 -5.43 -15.84
C SER A 236 9.23 -6.27 -15.91
N LEU A 237 9.65 -6.87 -14.78
CA LEU A 237 10.82 -7.74 -14.69
C LEU A 237 10.64 -9.00 -15.54
N GLU A 238 9.47 -9.64 -15.50
CA GLU A 238 9.16 -10.84 -16.29
C GLU A 238 9.22 -10.62 -17.81
N VAL A 239 8.81 -9.44 -18.27
CA VAL A 239 8.76 -9.11 -19.71
C VAL A 239 9.99 -8.31 -20.17
N ALA A 240 10.95 -8.05 -19.29
CA ALA A 240 12.14 -7.29 -19.62
C ALA A 240 13.03 -8.06 -20.62
N PRO A 241 13.47 -7.43 -21.72
CA PRO A 241 14.44 -8.05 -22.61
C PRO A 241 15.76 -8.33 -21.86
N PRO A 242 16.38 -9.51 -22.05
CA PRO A 242 17.60 -9.88 -21.34
C PRO A 242 18.77 -8.91 -21.59
N GLU A 243 18.79 -8.27 -22.76
CA GLU A 243 19.81 -7.30 -23.16
C GLU A 243 19.79 -5.99 -22.36
N LYS A 244 18.63 -5.60 -21.79
CA LYS A 244 18.45 -4.26 -21.22
C LYS A 244 18.89 -4.12 -19.76
N GLY A 245 19.29 -5.20 -19.10
CA GLY A 245 19.68 -5.20 -17.68
C GLY A 245 18.52 -4.80 -16.75
N ALA A 246 18.06 -5.72 -15.91
CA ALA A 246 16.86 -5.49 -15.09
C ALA A 246 17.11 -4.68 -13.78
N TRP A 247 18.21 -3.94 -13.71
CA TRP A 247 18.64 -3.24 -12.50
C TRP A 247 17.63 -2.18 -12.05
N GLN A 248 16.94 -1.52 -12.99
CA GLN A 248 15.93 -0.51 -12.66
C GLN A 248 14.71 -1.12 -11.96
N GLN A 249 14.28 -2.30 -12.41
CA GLN A 249 13.17 -3.04 -11.81
C GLN A 249 13.52 -3.51 -10.41
N TYR A 250 14.73 -4.06 -10.21
CA TYR A 250 15.20 -4.45 -8.88
C TYR A 250 15.32 -3.25 -7.95
N PHE A 251 15.82 -2.12 -8.43
CA PHE A 251 15.92 -0.90 -7.62
C PHE A 251 14.53 -0.44 -7.15
N THR A 252 13.57 -0.33 -8.09
CA THR A 252 12.21 0.08 -7.76
C THR A 252 11.52 -0.93 -6.84
N LEU A 253 11.75 -2.25 -6.98
CA LEU A 253 11.27 -3.22 -5.98
C LEU A 253 11.86 -2.96 -4.59
N GLY A 254 13.16 -2.67 -4.50
CA GLY A 254 13.82 -2.31 -3.25
C GLY A 254 13.20 -1.07 -2.61
N GLU A 255 12.91 -0.03 -3.39
CA GLU A 255 12.22 1.18 -2.91
C GLU A 255 10.81 0.88 -2.40
N ILE A 256 10.05 0.06 -3.14
CA ILE A 256 8.69 -0.31 -2.74
C ILE A 256 8.71 -1.14 -1.45
N PHE A 257 9.58 -2.16 -1.34
CA PHE A 257 9.69 -2.97 -0.12
C PHE A 257 10.20 -2.17 1.07
N LYS A 258 11.09 -1.19 0.85
CA LYS A 258 11.50 -0.22 1.88
C LYS A 258 10.30 0.54 2.43
N ALA A 259 9.47 1.09 1.54
CA ALA A 259 8.26 1.83 1.94
C ALA A 259 7.21 0.94 2.61
N TYR A 260 7.13 -0.33 2.21
CA TYR A 260 6.27 -1.32 2.85
C TYR A 260 6.77 -1.71 4.26
N GLY A 261 8.04 -1.47 4.58
CA GLY A 261 8.67 -1.85 5.85
C GLY A 261 9.39 -3.21 5.83
N HIS A 262 9.43 -3.87 4.67
CA HIS A 262 10.18 -5.11 4.44
C HIS A 262 11.64 -4.80 4.12
N TYR A 263 12.39 -4.36 5.13
CA TYR A 263 13.78 -3.92 4.97
C TYR A 263 14.72 -5.04 4.48
N TYR A 264 14.50 -6.28 4.92
CA TYR A 264 15.34 -7.41 4.52
C TYR A 264 15.17 -7.73 3.03
N GLU A 265 13.94 -7.81 2.55
CA GLU A 265 13.61 -8.02 1.14
C GLU A 265 14.11 -6.84 0.29
N ALA A 266 14.01 -5.61 0.81
CA ALA A 266 14.53 -4.43 0.13
C ALA A 266 16.06 -4.49 -0.04
N GLN A 267 16.81 -4.90 0.99
CA GLN A 267 18.26 -5.08 0.91
C GLN A 267 18.64 -6.10 -0.18
N ILE A 268 17.92 -7.23 -0.28
CA ILE A 268 18.16 -8.24 -1.32
C ILE A 268 18.01 -7.61 -2.71
N HIS A 269 16.94 -6.86 -2.94
CA HIS A 269 16.70 -6.19 -4.22
C HIS A 269 17.73 -5.10 -4.55
N PHE A 270 18.20 -4.35 -3.55
CA PHE A 270 19.29 -3.39 -3.75
C PHE A 270 20.63 -4.06 -4.06
N ARG A 271 20.94 -5.20 -3.44
CA ARG A 271 22.13 -5.99 -3.81
C ARG A 271 22.05 -6.48 -5.25
N HIS A 272 20.92 -7.04 -5.68
CA HIS A 272 20.72 -7.42 -7.08
C HIS A 272 20.83 -6.25 -8.06
N THR A 273 20.45 -5.04 -7.64
CA THR A 273 20.66 -3.83 -8.43
C THR A 273 22.16 -3.57 -8.65
N LEU A 274 22.97 -3.72 -7.60
CA LEU A 274 24.42 -3.52 -7.66
C LEU A 274 25.14 -4.66 -8.38
N ASP A 275 24.66 -5.90 -8.29
CA ASP A 275 25.18 -7.03 -9.07
C ASP A 275 25.09 -6.75 -10.57
N LEU A 276 24.00 -6.12 -11.01
CA LEU A 276 23.76 -5.76 -12.41
C LEU A 276 24.38 -4.42 -12.81
N ASN A 277 24.46 -3.46 -11.89
CA ASN A 277 25.03 -2.13 -12.10
C ASN A 277 25.82 -1.65 -10.86
N PRO A 278 27.09 -2.06 -10.74
CA PRO A 278 27.90 -1.78 -9.54
C PRO A 278 28.13 -0.30 -9.25
N GLY A 279 28.06 0.56 -10.26
CA GLY A 279 28.26 2.01 -10.14
C GLY A 279 27.00 2.81 -9.81
N PHE A 280 25.89 2.14 -9.47
CA PHE A 280 24.62 2.82 -9.23
C PHE A 280 24.56 3.42 -7.81
N GLU A 281 25.08 4.64 -7.67
CA GLU A 281 25.16 5.41 -6.42
C GLU A 281 23.86 5.41 -5.57
N PRO A 282 22.64 5.56 -6.13
CA PRO A 282 21.42 5.54 -5.32
C PRO A 282 21.21 4.21 -4.58
N ALA A 283 21.51 3.06 -5.19
CA ALA A 283 21.37 1.76 -4.51
C ALA A 283 22.42 1.59 -3.41
N ILE A 284 23.65 2.06 -3.63
CA ILE A 284 24.71 2.03 -2.59
C ILE A 284 24.25 2.83 -1.36
N ARG A 285 23.70 4.02 -1.57
CA ARG A 285 23.18 4.87 -0.49
C ARG A 285 22.04 4.20 0.28
N MET A 286 21.07 3.63 -0.44
CA MET A 286 19.94 2.93 0.18
C MET A 286 20.37 1.70 0.96
N LEU A 287 21.34 0.93 0.45
CA LEU A 287 21.90 -0.22 1.16
C LEU A 287 22.58 0.20 2.46
N LYS A 288 23.40 1.26 2.41
CA LYS A 288 24.07 1.81 3.59
C LYS A 288 23.07 2.29 4.65
N GLU A 289 22.03 3.02 4.24
CA GLU A 289 20.94 3.45 5.12
C GLU A 289 20.27 2.26 5.82
N MET A 290 20.10 1.13 5.13
CA MET A 290 19.47 -0.07 5.69
C MET A 290 20.38 -0.91 6.57
N GLU A 291 21.69 -0.91 6.34
CA GLU A 291 22.67 -1.59 7.20
C GLU A 291 22.81 -0.88 8.56
N GLU A 292 22.53 0.41 8.60
CA GLU A 292 22.49 1.21 9.83
C GLU A 292 21.24 0.94 10.67
N ILE A 293 20.18 0.34 10.09
CA ILE A 293 18.97 -0.06 10.84
C ILE A 293 19.26 -1.41 11.50
N PRO A 294 19.40 -1.49 12.84
CA PRO A 294 19.68 -2.76 13.50
C PRO A 294 18.56 -3.74 13.20
N SER A 295 18.95 -4.90 12.66
CA SER A 295 18.08 -6.03 12.32
C SER A 295 17.14 -6.36 13.47
N SER A 296 15.87 -5.99 13.31
CA SER A 296 14.71 -6.30 14.14
C SER A 296 14.88 -6.08 15.66
N PRO A 297 14.09 -5.20 16.29
CA PRO A 297 14.06 -5.12 17.75
C PRO A 297 13.69 -6.46 18.40
N MET A 298 13.05 -7.40 17.68
CA MET A 298 12.84 -8.76 18.17
C MET A 298 14.14 -9.52 18.49
N HIS A 299 15.17 -9.47 17.65
CA HIS A 299 16.43 -10.14 17.94
C HIS A 299 17.18 -9.46 19.08
N PHE A 300 17.12 -8.13 19.15
CA PHE A 300 17.64 -7.37 20.27
C PHE A 300 16.92 -7.73 21.60
N TYR A 301 15.59 -7.69 21.62
CA TYR A 301 14.81 -8.03 22.81
C TYR A 301 14.95 -9.50 23.20
N THR A 302 15.01 -10.43 22.26
CA THR A 302 15.24 -11.85 22.57
C THR A 302 16.63 -12.08 23.15
N MET A 303 17.67 -11.42 22.63
CA MET A 303 19.01 -11.48 23.24
C MET A 303 19.04 -10.85 24.64
N VAL A 304 18.39 -9.70 24.84
CA VAL A 304 18.27 -9.06 26.16
C VAL A 304 17.52 -9.95 27.14
N ILE A 305 16.40 -10.57 26.73
CA ILE A 305 15.62 -11.50 27.55
C ILE A 305 16.48 -12.71 27.94
N ILE A 306 17.22 -13.31 27.00
CA ILE A 306 18.12 -14.43 27.28
C ILE A 306 19.20 -14.03 28.29
N ILE A 307 19.83 -12.86 28.12
CA ILE A 307 20.85 -12.35 29.04
C ILE A 307 20.27 -12.13 30.44
N CYS A 308 19.08 -11.54 30.55
CA CYS A 308 18.40 -11.34 31.83
C CYS A 308 18.06 -12.66 32.53
N LEU A 309 17.58 -13.66 31.79
CA LEU A 309 17.29 -14.99 32.34
C LEU A 309 18.55 -15.69 32.85
N VAL A 310 19.65 -15.63 32.10
CA VAL A 310 20.93 -16.20 32.53
C VAL A 310 21.45 -15.53 33.81
N LEU A 311 21.39 -14.20 33.89
CA LEU A 311 21.79 -13.45 35.09
C LEU A 311 20.91 -13.79 36.30
N ALA A 312 19.60 -13.93 36.12
CA ALA A 312 18.69 -14.30 37.20
C ALA A 312 19.00 -15.70 37.74
N VAL A 313 19.31 -16.66 36.86
CA VAL A 313 19.72 -18.03 37.26
C VAL A 313 21.04 -18.00 38.01
N LEU A 314 22.04 -17.24 37.55
CA LEU A 314 23.32 -17.11 38.24
C LEU A 314 23.17 -16.49 39.64
N LEU A 315 22.31 -15.47 39.79
CA LEU A 315 22.01 -14.87 41.09
C LEU A 315 21.26 -15.85 42.02
N ALA A 316 20.34 -16.65 41.49
CA ALA A 316 19.67 -17.70 42.25
C ALA A 316 20.67 -18.76 42.77
N ILE A 317 21.64 -19.15 41.94
CA ILE A 317 22.70 -20.08 42.35
C ILE A 317 23.57 -19.46 43.46
N LEU A 318 24.02 -18.21 43.29
CA LEU A 318 24.84 -17.54 44.31
C LEU A 318 24.11 -17.40 45.66
N THR A 319 22.83 -17.03 45.64
CA THR A 319 22.01 -16.94 46.86
C THR A 319 21.75 -18.31 47.51
N SER A 320 21.66 -19.39 46.72
CA SER A 320 21.59 -20.76 47.27
C SER A 320 22.88 -21.19 47.96
N PHE A 321 24.05 -20.83 47.44
CA PHE A 321 25.34 -21.10 48.11
C PHE A 321 25.50 -20.31 49.42
N GLU A 322 25.06 -19.06 49.45
CA GLU A 322 25.10 -18.23 50.65
C GLU A 322 24.20 -18.78 51.77
N THR A 323 23.03 -19.32 51.41
CA THR A 323 22.10 -19.94 52.36
C THR A 323 22.62 -21.29 52.88
N ASP A 324 23.29 -22.10 52.07
CA ASP A 324 23.94 -23.33 52.55
C ASP A 324 25.11 -23.03 53.50
N ASN A 325 25.94 -22.04 53.21
CA ASN A 325 27.02 -21.62 54.11
C ASN A 325 26.50 -21.09 55.45
N GLN A 326 25.44 -20.28 55.46
CA GLN A 326 24.80 -19.84 56.71
C GLN A 326 24.19 -21.00 57.50
N ASN A 327 23.64 -22.01 56.82
CA ASN A 327 23.09 -23.20 57.46
C ASN A 327 24.16 -24.11 58.07
N GLU A 328 25.34 -24.23 57.45
CA GLU A 328 26.49 -24.93 58.04
C GLU A 328 27.08 -24.18 59.26
N ILE A 329 27.20 -22.85 59.20
CA ILE A 329 27.64 -22.02 60.33
C ILE A 329 26.64 -22.12 61.50
N ASN A 330 25.34 -22.14 61.21
CA ASN A 330 24.30 -22.32 62.25
C ASN A 330 24.26 -23.76 62.82
N ARG A 331 24.57 -24.79 62.02
CA ARG A 331 24.70 -26.17 62.51
C ARG A 331 25.93 -26.36 63.39
N SER A 332 27.07 -25.78 63.02
CA SER A 332 28.31 -25.83 63.81
C SER A 332 28.21 -25.02 65.12
N GLN A 333 27.50 -23.88 65.12
CA GLN A 333 27.16 -23.17 66.37
C GLN A 333 26.18 -23.94 67.26
N LYS A 334 25.20 -24.66 66.69
CA LYS A 334 24.28 -25.54 67.46
C LYS A 334 24.97 -26.79 68.02
N SER A 335 26.04 -27.29 67.40
CA SER A 335 26.86 -28.36 68.00
C SER A 335 27.77 -27.84 69.11
N PHE A 336 28.21 -26.58 69.04
CA PHE A 336 29.06 -25.99 70.09
C PHE A 336 28.25 -25.56 71.33
N SER A 337 26.99 -25.16 71.18
CA SER A 337 26.13 -24.77 72.31
C SER A 337 25.53 -25.96 73.09
N LYS A 338 25.70 -27.20 72.62
CA LYS A 338 25.26 -28.41 73.35
C LYS A 338 26.22 -28.88 74.44
N ASN A 339 27.41 -28.28 74.59
CA ASN A 339 28.41 -28.70 75.58
C ASN A 339 28.78 -27.67 76.67
N SER A 340 28.04 -26.58 76.81
CA SER A 340 28.20 -25.63 77.92
C SER A 340 26.89 -25.43 78.65
N GLY A 341 26.52 -26.41 79.48
CA GLY A 341 25.53 -26.21 80.54
C GLY A 341 26.23 -25.73 81.80
N ILE A 342 26.08 -24.46 82.16
CA ILE A 342 26.14 -23.98 83.56
C ILE A 342 25.21 -22.76 83.70
N ARG A 343 24.44 -22.82 84.77
CA ARG A 343 23.44 -21.88 85.31
C ARG A 343 24.02 -20.48 85.55
N SER A 344 23.22 -19.42 85.38
CA SER A 344 23.01 -18.38 86.42
C SER A 344 22.02 -17.26 86.03
N ILE A 345 20.92 -17.21 86.80
CA ILE A 345 20.28 -16.04 87.47
C ILE A 345 19.85 -14.77 86.67
N ARG A 346 18.52 -14.62 86.65
CA ARG A 346 17.63 -13.44 86.86
C ARG A 346 18.13 -11.99 86.71
N ASN A 347 17.18 -11.23 86.14
CA ASN A 347 16.88 -9.79 86.28
C ASN A 347 17.70 -8.80 85.45
N LEU A 348 17.06 -8.17 84.46
CA LEU A 348 16.79 -6.73 84.51
C LEU A 348 15.72 -6.34 83.47
N THR A 349 14.80 -5.49 83.93
CA THR A 349 13.79 -4.76 83.16
C THR A 349 14.45 -3.72 82.23
N TRP A 350 13.78 -3.32 81.15
CA TRP A 350 13.42 -1.92 80.82
C TRP A 350 12.91 -1.76 79.36
N THR A 351 11.66 -1.33 79.29
CA THR A 351 11.03 -0.41 78.32
C THR A 351 10.87 -0.75 76.83
N ASN A 352 9.61 -1.09 76.57
CA ASN A 352 8.78 -0.92 75.39
C ASN A 352 8.87 0.50 74.74
N ARG A 353 9.22 0.61 73.45
CA ARG A 353 8.77 1.70 72.56
C ARG A 353 8.53 1.18 71.13
N ARG A 354 7.30 1.42 70.66
CA ARG A 354 6.75 1.08 69.33
C ARG A 354 7.31 1.98 68.20
N PRO A 355 7.20 1.55 66.92
CA PRO A 355 7.75 2.25 65.77
C PRO A 355 6.81 3.38 65.28
N LYS A 356 7.39 4.45 64.71
CA LYS A 356 6.66 5.42 63.90
C LYS A 356 7.07 5.29 62.43
N ARG A 357 6.07 4.90 61.64
CA ARG A 357 5.93 4.97 60.19
C ARG A 357 5.73 6.45 59.82
N ILE A 358 6.49 7.00 58.88
CA ILE A 358 6.13 8.24 58.18
C ILE A 358 6.38 8.03 56.69
N THR A 359 5.27 7.98 55.97
CA THR A 359 5.10 8.30 54.56
C THR A 359 5.16 9.81 54.37
N THR A 360 5.91 10.28 53.36
CA THR A 360 5.50 11.23 52.32
C THR A 360 6.58 11.24 51.26
#